data_AF-A0A1H1PPY8-F1
#
_entry.id   AF-A0A1H1PPY8-F1
#
_cell.length_a   1.000
_cell.length_b   1.000
_cell.length_c   1.000
_cell.angle_alpha   90.00
_cell.angle_beta   90.00
_cell.angle_gamma   90.00
#
_symmetry.space_group_name_H-M   'P 1'
#
loop_
_entity.id
_entity.type
_entity.pdbx_description
1 polymer ?
#
loop_
_entity_poly.entity_id
_entity_poly.type
_entity_poly.pdbx_seq_one_letter_code
_entity_poly.pdbx_strand_id
1 'polypeptide(L)'
;MPSNSMNVINFNRGQLTQRDRFKHVLGGYTKKRKTEYTFPKATTSQLKALRKRLKEERQIRMLKVVALSVILIILLFSAILYSTDGIVELFTY
;
A
#
# COMPACT_ATOMS: atom_id res chain seq x y z
N MET A 1 44.23 34.94 11.97
CA MET A 1 43.76 33.54 11.78
C MET A 1 42.39 33.61 11.14
N PRO A 2 42.14 33.01 9.95
CA PRO A 2 40.79 32.99 9.38
C PRO A 2 39.85 32.30 10.37
N SER A 3 38.68 32.91 10.62
CA SER A 3 37.73 32.43 11.62
C SER A 3 37.30 31.00 11.30
N ASN A 4 37.18 30.14 12.32
CA ASN A 4 36.76 28.74 12.15
C ASN A 4 35.43 28.61 11.38
N SER A 5 34.56 29.61 11.47
CA SER A 5 33.32 29.72 10.69
C SER A 5 33.57 29.74 9.18
N MET A 6 34.65 30.37 8.71
CA MET A 6 34.95 30.48 7.29
C MET A 6 35.46 29.17 6.70
N ASN A 7 36.20 28.38 7.48
CA ASN A 7 36.65 27.05 7.06
C ASN A 7 35.48 26.08 6.90
N VAL A 8 34.48 26.14 7.80
CA VAL A 8 33.26 25.31 7.72
C VAL A 8 32.44 25.69 6.49
N ILE A 9 32.29 26.99 6.19
CA ILE A 9 31.55 27.45 5.01
C ILE A 9 32.22 26.97 3.72
N ASN A 10 33.55 27.05 3.62
CA ASN A 10 34.29 26.60 2.44
C ASN A 10 34.25 25.08 2.26
N PHE A 11 34.33 24.32 3.36
CA PHE A 11 34.16 22.88 3.35
C PHE A 11 32.77 22.47 2.85
N ASN A 12 31.72 23.10 3.37
CA ASN A 12 30.33 22.83 2.95
C ASN A 12 30.09 23.19 1.48
N ARG A 13 30.69 24.28 0.98
CA ARG A 13 30.62 24.64 -0.45
C ARG A 13 31.23 23.55 -1.34
N GLY A 14 32.34 22.93 -0.93
CA GLY A 14 32.98 21.83 -1.66
C GLY A 14 32.18 20.52 -1.69
N GLN A 15 31.20 20.37 -0.80
CA GLN A 15 30.31 19.20 -0.77
C GLN A 15 29.06 19.37 -1.65
N LEU A 16 28.70 20.61 -2.04
CA LEU A 16 27.53 20.87 -2.88
C LEU A 16 27.62 20.20 -4.26
N THR A 17 28.80 20.14 -4.86
CA THR A 17 29.04 19.49 -6.16
C THR A 17 29.01 17.96 -6.08
N GLN A 18 29.12 17.42 -4.87
CA GLN A 18 29.07 15.98 -4.60
C GLN A 18 27.67 15.54 -4.15
N ARG A 19 26.72 16.48 -3.98
CA ARG A 19 25.33 16.23 -3.56
C ARG A 19 24.63 15.20 -4.44
N ASP A 20 24.90 15.18 -5.74
CA ASP A 20 24.31 14.19 -6.65
C ASP A 20 24.95 12.79 -6.53
N ARG A 21 26.17 12.67 -6.01
CA ARG A 21 26.80 11.38 -5.67
C ARG A 21 26.31 10.83 -4.34
N PHE A 22 25.99 11.73 -3.39
CA PHE A 22 25.47 11.37 -2.07
C PHE A 22 23.96 11.14 -2.03
N LYS A 23 23.24 11.34 -3.15
CA LYS A 23 21.93 10.73 -3.39
C LYS A 23 22.14 9.22 -3.53
N HIS A 24 22.42 8.57 -2.41
CA HIS A 24 22.38 7.13 -2.25
C HIS A 24 20.94 6.66 -2.48
N VAL A 25 20.52 6.63 -3.73
CA VAL A 25 19.46 5.74 -4.14
C VAL A 25 20.12 4.37 -4.19
N LEU A 26 19.64 3.41 -3.41
CA LEU A 26 20.07 2.00 -3.45
C LEU A 26 19.91 1.35 -4.84
N GLY A 27 19.41 2.07 -5.83
CA GLY A 27 19.17 1.59 -7.17
C GLY A 27 19.98 2.38 -8.18
N GLY A 28 20.87 1.67 -8.87
CA GLY A 28 21.21 1.94 -10.27
C GLY A 28 20.00 1.80 -11.21
N TYR A 29 18.81 2.19 -10.75
CA TYR A 29 17.57 2.17 -11.48
C TYR A 29 17.54 3.41 -12.36
N THR A 30 18.24 3.34 -13.49
CA THR A 30 18.02 4.28 -14.60
C THR A 30 16.53 4.28 -14.94
N LYS A 31 15.82 5.37 -14.65
CA LYS A 31 14.40 5.60 -15.01
C LYS A 31 14.08 5.32 -16.49
N LYS A 32 15.11 5.28 -17.35
CA LYS A 32 15.02 4.98 -18.79
C LYS A 32 15.07 3.49 -19.17
N ARG A 33 15.50 2.57 -18.29
CA ARG A 33 15.45 1.12 -18.58
C ARG A 33 14.05 0.61 -18.30
N LYS A 34 13.15 0.74 -19.28
CA LYS A 34 11.96 -0.12 -19.32
C LYS A 34 12.47 -1.50 -19.69
N THR A 35 12.27 -2.48 -18.82
CA THR A 35 12.52 -3.88 -19.15
C THR A 35 11.57 -4.24 -20.28
N GLU A 36 12.08 -4.38 -21.50
CA GLU A 36 11.27 -4.80 -22.64
C GLU A 36 11.03 -6.30 -22.48
N TYR A 37 9.85 -6.66 -21.99
CA TYR A 37 9.45 -8.04 -21.90
C TYR A 37 8.88 -8.49 -23.25
N THR A 38 9.57 -9.42 -23.90
CA THR A 38 9.08 -10.09 -25.11
C THR A 38 8.05 -11.14 -24.72
N PHE A 39 6.87 -10.73 -24.29
CA PHE A 39 5.77 -11.65 -24.08
C PHE A 39 5.11 -12.00 -25.42
N PRO A 40 4.72 -13.27 -25.64
CA PRO A 40 3.91 -13.62 -26.80
C PRO A 40 2.60 -12.81 -26.74
N LYS A 41 2.21 -12.21 -27.87
CA LYS A 41 0.93 -11.50 -27.96
C LYS A 41 -0.19 -12.49 -27.68
N ALA A 42 -0.93 -12.26 -26.59
CA ALA A 42 -2.06 -13.11 -26.22
C ALA A 42 -3.08 -13.13 -27.36
N THR A 43 -3.59 -14.33 -27.69
CA THR A 43 -4.63 -14.46 -28.71
C THR A 43 -5.96 -13.92 -28.18
N THR A 44 -6.83 -13.40 -29.05
CA THR A 44 -8.13 -12.84 -28.66
C THR A 44 -9.02 -13.86 -27.95
N SER A 45 -8.91 -15.14 -28.29
CA SER A 45 -9.57 -16.26 -27.61
C SER A 45 -9.09 -16.45 -26.18
N GLN A 46 -7.77 -16.38 -25.96
CA GLN A 46 -7.15 -16.49 -24.62
C GLN A 46 -7.59 -15.33 -23.72
N LEU A 47 -7.64 -14.11 -24.25
CA LEU A 47 -8.12 -12.93 -23.51
C LEU A 47 -9.60 -13.07 -23.10
N LYS A 48 -10.46 -13.59 -23.99
CA LYS A 48 -11.87 -13.85 -23.67
C LYS A 48 -12.02 -14.92 -22.58
N ALA A 49 -11.26 -16.00 -22.66
CA ALA A 49 -11.26 -17.06 -21.66
C ALA A 49 -10.78 -16.55 -20.28
N LEU A 50 -9.70 -15.76 -20.27
CA LEU A 50 -9.17 -15.15 -19.04
C LEU A 50 -10.19 -14.20 -18.40
N ARG A 51 -10.84 -13.36 -19.21
CA ARG A 51 -11.88 -12.44 -18.73
C ARG A 51 -13.06 -13.20 -18.09
N LYS A 52 -13.48 -14.32 -18.68
CA LYS A 52 -14.55 -15.15 -18.14
C LYS A 52 -14.17 -15.72 -16.77
N ARG A 53 -12.98 -16.34 -16.67
CA ARG A 53 -12.45 -16.91 -15.41
C ARG A 53 -12.32 -15.84 -14.32
N LEU A 54 -11.76 -14.68 -14.65
CA LEU A 54 -11.62 -13.58 -13.70
C LEU A 54 -12.97 -13.09 -13.15
N LYS A 55 -14.02 -13.11 -13.98
CA LYS A 55 -15.37 -12.72 -13.55
C LYS A 55 -15.96 -13.74 -12.56
N GLU A 56 -15.82 -15.03 -12.86
CA GLU A 56 -16.30 -16.13 -12.02
C GLU A 56 -15.57 -16.14 -10.66
N GLU A 57 -14.25 -16.04 -10.66
CA GLU A 57 -13.45 -15.95 -9.42
C GLU A 57 -13.78 -14.71 -8.60
N ARG A 58 -14.06 -13.57 -9.26
CA ARG A 58 -14.48 -12.35 -8.57
C ARG A 58 -15.83 -12.56 -7.89
N GLN A 59 -16.80 -13.20 -8.55
CA GLN A 59 -18.11 -13.46 -7.94
C GLN A 59 -17.98 -14.34 -6.68
N ILE A 60 -17.19 -15.40 -6.74
CA ILE A 60 -16.95 -16.29 -5.59
C ILE A 60 -16.28 -15.52 -4.45
N ARG A 61 -15.24 -14.72 -4.75
CA ARG A 61 -14.58 -13.88 -3.73
C ARG A 61 -15.51 -12.86 -3.11
N MET A 62 -16.33 -12.17 -3.93
CA MET A 62 -17.31 -11.21 -3.44
C MET A 62 -18.34 -11.87 -2.51
N LEU A 63 -18.82 -13.07 -2.85
CA LEU A 63 -19.75 -13.81 -1.99
C LEU A 63 -19.12 -14.12 -0.63
N LYS A 64 -17.87 -14.58 -0.60
CA LYS A 64 -17.14 -14.82 0.66
C LYS A 64 -16.98 -13.55 1.49
N VAL A 65 -16.63 -12.42 0.85
CA VAL A 65 -16.48 -11.13 1.53
C VAL A 65 -17.81 -10.66 2.11
N VAL A 66 -18.90 -10.75 1.34
CA VAL A 66 -20.24 -10.38 1.82
C VAL A 66 -20.65 -11.26 3.00
N ALA A 67 -20.47 -12.57 2.91
CA ALA A 67 -20.78 -13.49 4.01
C ALA A 67 -20.01 -13.13 5.30
N LEU A 68 -18.69 -12.87 5.21
CA LEU A 68 -17.89 -12.45 6.36
C LEU A 68 -18.34 -11.11 6.93
N SER A 69 -18.68 -10.14 6.08
CA SER A 69 -19.17 -8.83 6.54
C SER A 69 -20.49 -8.95 7.30
N VAL A 70 -21.42 -9.81 6.84
CA VAL A 70 -22.70 -10.04 7.53
C VAL A 70 -22.47 -10.65 8.90
N ILE A 71 -21.60 -11.66 9.01
CA ILE A 71 -21.25 -12.29 10.30
C ILE A 71 -20.67 -11.25 11.26
N LEU A 72 -19.74 -10.40 10.81
CA LEU A 72 -19.15 -9.35 11.63
C LEU A 72 -20.18 -8.31 12.09
N ILE A 73 -21.12 -7.93 11.21
CA ILE A 73 -22.20 -7.00 11.58
C ILE A 73 -23.09 -7.63 12.66
N ILE A 74 -23.47 -8.90 12.51
CA ILE A 74 -24.30 -9.60 13.52
C ILE A 74 -23.58 -9.66 14.87
N LEU A 75 -22.29 -10.02 14.88
CA LEU A 75 -21.48 -10.04 16.10
C LEU A 75 -21.37 -8.66 16.75
N LEU A 76 -21.24 -7.61 15.95
CA LEU A 76 -21.15 -6.25 16.46
C LEU A 76 -22.49 -5.80 17.06
N PHE A 77 -23.61 -6.11 16.41
CA PHE A 77 -24.94 -5.83 16.94
C PHE A 77 -25.21 -6.59 18.24
N SER A 78 -24.86 -7.88 18.32
CA SER A 78 -25.04 -8.64 19.56
C SER A 78 -24.18 -8.08 20.69
N ALA A 79 -22.93 -7.72 20.43
CA ALA A 79 -22.06 -7.11 21.42
C ALA A 79 -22.61 -5.78 21.94
N ILE A 80 -23.17 -4.93 21.06
CA ILE A 80 -23.80 -3.67 21.46
C ILE A 80 -25.02 -3.94 22.34
N LEU A 81 -25.88 -4.89 21.99
CA LEU A 81 -27.08 -5.21 22.78
C LEU A 81 -26.72 -5.69 24.20
N TYR A 82 -25.78 -6.64 24.31
CA TYR A 82 -25.28 -7.08 25.61
C TYR A 82 -24.65 -5.92 26.41
N SER A 83 -23.92 -5.03 25.74
CA SER A 83 -23.35 -3.86 26.39
C SER A 83 -24.41 -2.87 26.84
N THR A 84 -25.49 -2.65 26.07
CA THR A 84 -26.56 -1.73 26.46
C THR A 84 -27.36 -2.26 27.62
N ASP A 85 -27.63 -3.57 27.68
CA ASP A 85 -28.33 -4.16 28.83
C ASP A 85 -27.49 -3.99 30.11
N GLY A 86 -26.18 -4.25 30.04
CA GLY A 86 -25.27 -4.03 31.17
C GLY A 86 -25.07 -2.54 31.54
N ILE A 87 -25.10 -1.63 30.56
CA ILE A 87 -25.04 -0.18 30.81
C ILE A 87 -26.34 0.31 31.46
N VAL A 88 -27.50 -0.14 30.99
CA VAL A 88 -28.81 0.23 31.55
C VAL A 88 -28.90 -0.26 33.00
N GLU A 89 -28.48 -1.50 33.27
CA GLU A 89 -28.47 -2.07 34.62
C GLU A 89 -27.56 -1.28 35.58
N LEU A 90 -26.39 -0.83 35.12
CA LEU A 90 -25.43 -0.01 35.90
C LEU A 90 -25.95 1.41 36.22
N PHE A 91 -26.78 2.01 35.36
CA PHE A 91 -27.35 3.34 35.58
C PHE A 91 -28.66 3.31 36.40
N THR A 92 -29.27 2.14 36.57
CA THR A 92 -30.50 1.96 37.35
C THR A 92 -30.29 1.56 38.82
N TYR A 93 -29.05 1.23 39.20
CA TYR A 93 -28.62 0.95 40.59
C TYR A 93 -27.81 2.13 41.16
#